data_AF-W1XX87-F1
#
_entry.id   AF-W1XX87-F1
#
_cell.length_a   1.000
_cell.length_b   1.000
_cell.length_c   1.000
_cell.angle_alpha   90.00
_cell.angle_beta   90.00
_cell.angle_gamma   90.00
#
_symmetry.space_group_name_H-M   'P 1'
#
loop_
_entity.id
_entity.type
_entity.pdbx_description
1 polymer ?
#
loop_
_entity_poly.entity_id
_entity_poly.type
_entity_poly.pdbx_seq_one_letter_code
_entity_poly.pdbx_strand_id
1 'polypeptide(L)'
;TFCNVPPIILKGANWYKTIGTENNYGTKAFALTGNVKHTGLIEVPMGTSLREIVFRIGGGVKDGEFKAVQIGGPSGGCLCVNAG
;
A
#
# COMPACT_ATOMS: atom_id res chain seq x y z
N THR A 1 7.87 -11.10 -2.11
CA THR A 1 8.86 -11.21 -3.20
C THR A 1 8.78 -12.54 -3.92
N PHE A 2 9.17 -13.67 -3.33
CA PHE A 2 9.17 -14.97 -4.03
C PHE A 2 7.81 -15.39 -4.61
N CYS A 3 6.70 -15.05 -3.94
CA CYS A 3 5.35 -15.33 -4.45
C CYS A 3 5.03 -14.64 -5.79
N ASN A 4 5.79 -13.61 -6.18
CA ASN A 4 5.60 -12.93 -7.45
C ASN A 4 6.30 -13.68 -8.60
N VAL A 5 7.22 -14.61 -8.32
CA VAL A 5 7.99 -15.34 -9.35
C VAL A 5 7.11 -16.22 -10.24
N PRO A 6 6.23 -17.10 -9.70
CA PRO A 6 5.38 -17.94 -10.54
C PRO A 6 4.51 -17.16 -11.55
N PRO A 7 3.75 -16.11 -11.17
CA PRO A 7 2.95 -15.37 -12.14
C PRO A 7 3.81 -14.61 -13.16
N ILE A 8 5.01 -14.15 -12.80
CA ILE A 8 5.94 -13.53 -13.75
C ILE A 8 6.44 -14.54 -14.79
N ILE A 9 6.77 -15.77 -14.38
CA ILE A 9 7.19 -16.83 -15.31
C ILE A 9 6.04 -17.21 -16.25
N LEU A 10 4.83 -17.34 -15.71
CA LEU A 10 3.66 -17.78 -16.49
C LEU A 10 3.12 -16.71 -17.46
N LYS A 11 3.18 -15.43 -17.09
CA LYS A 11 2.58 -14.33 -17.86
C LYS A 11 3.60 -13.40 -18.53
N GLY A 12 4.87 -13.57 -18.20
CA GLY A 12 5.98 -12.76 -18.72
C GLY A 12 6.23 -11.46 -17.95
N ALA A 13 7.47 -10.98 -18.04
CA ALA A 13 7.90 -9.74 -17.38
C ALA A 13 7.16 -8.50 -17.91
N ASN A 14 6.79 -8.48 -19.20
CA ASN A 14 6.03 -7.37 -19.79
C ASN A 14 4.65 -7.21 -19.16
N TRP A 15 3.96 -8.32 -18.86
CA TRP A 15 2.71 -8.29 -18.11
C TRP A 15 2.91 -7.71 -16.70
N TYR A 16 3.96 -8.12 -15.98
CA TYR A 16 4.21 -7.60 -14.64
C TYR A 16 4.49 -6.09 -14.65
N LYS A 17 5.13 -5.59 -15.71
CA LYS A 17 5.38 -4.16 -15.93
C LYS A 17 4.13 -3.34 -16.26
N THR A 18 2.99 -3.96 -16.59
CA THR A 18 1.73 -3.21 -16.77
C THR A 18 1.04 -2.85 -15.45
N ILE A 19 1.59 -3.31 -14.32
CA ILE A 19 1.03 -3.09 -12.98
C ILE A 19 1.95 -2.14 -12.23
N GLY A 20 1.40 -1.08 -11.64
CA GLY A 20 2.17 -0.10 -10.89
C GLY A 20 2.80 0.98 -11.78
N THR A 21 3.64 1.81 -11.17
CA THR A 21 4.27 2.96 -11.86
C THR A 21 5.59 2.58 -12.52
N GLU A 22 6.05 3.43 -13.44
CA GLU A 22 7.34 3.26 -14.10
C GLU A 22 8.46 3.08 -13.05
N ASN A 23 9.36 2.13 -13.31
CA ASN A 23 10.46 1.72 -12.42
C ASN A 23 10.04 1.14 -11.06
N ASN A 24 8.75 1.01 -10.77
CA ASN A 24 8.22 0.40 -9.54
C ASN A 24 7.02 -0.50 -9.91
N TYR A 25 7.32 -1.65 -10.52
CA TYR A 25 6.31 -2.53 -11.08
C TYR A 25 5.77 -3.59 -10.12
N GLY A 26 4.57 -4.07 -10.42
CA GLY A 26 3.86 -5.10 -9.69
C GLY A 26 2.99 -4.55 -8.58
N THR A 27 2.72 -5.43 -7.62
CA THR A 27 1.86 -5.17 -6.47
C THR A 27 2.65 -5.17 -5.18
N LYS A 28 2.08 -4.55 -4.15
CA LYS A 28 2.55 -4.61 -2.78
C LYS A 28 1.41 -5.06 -1.87
N ALA A 29 1.70 -6.08 -1.07
CA ALA A 29 0.85 -6.49 0.03
C ALA A 29 1.13 -5.61 1.27
N PHE A 30 0.07 -5.08 1.87
CA PHE A 30 0.11 -4.31 3.12
C PHE A 30 -0.78 -4.96 4.17
N ALA A 31 -0.29 -4.97 5.41
CA ALA A 31 -1.14 -5.15 6.57
C ALA A 31 -1.66 -3.78 7.01
N LEU A 32 -2.94 -3.52 6.77
CA LEU A 32 -3.61 -2.30 7.19
C LEU A 32 -4.19 -2.49 8.59
N THR A 33 -3.57 -1.84 9.57
CA THR A 33 -3.88 -2.00 11.00
C THR A 33 -3.99 -0.65 11.69
N GLY A 34 -4.31 -0.66 12.99
CA GLY A 34 -4.42 0.54 13.82
C GLY A 34 -5.82 1.16 13.78
N ASN A 35 -5.87 2.49 13.89
CA ASN A 35 -7.11 3.24 14.06
C ASN A 35 -7.79 3.56 12.71
N VAL A 36 -8.13 2.54 11.92
CA VAL A 36 -8.86 2.70 10.63
C VAL A 36 -10.10 1.82 10.61
N LYS A 37 -11.16 2.22 9.89
CA LYS A 37 -12.46 1.51 9.91
C LYS A 37 -12.38 0.08 9.40
N HIS A 38 -11.58 -0.14 8.36
CA HIS A 38 -11.42 -1.45 7.74
C HIS A 38 -9.96 -1.89 7.83
N THR A 39 -9.69 -2.84 8.73
CA THR A 39 -8.37 -3.46 8.88
C THR A 39 -8.30 -4.78 8.11
N GLY A 40 -7.12 -5.16 7.67
CA GLY A 40 -6.91 -6.44 7.00
C GLY A 40 -5.64 -6.48 6.17
N LEU A 41 -5.51 -7.52 5.36
CA LEU A 41 -4.47 -7.62 4.35
C LEU A 41 -5.03 -7.10 3.03
N ILE A 42 -4.27 -6.21 2.39
CA ILE A 42 -4.62 -5.65 1.09
C ILE A 42 -3.45 -5.85 0.13
N GLU A 43 -3.75 -6.05 -1.14
CA GLU A 43 -2.76 -6.05 -2.21
C GLU A 43 -3.13 -4.93 -3.20
N VAL A 44 -2.20 -4.01 -3.41
CA VAL A 44 -2.41 -2.83 -4.26
C VAL A 44 -1.29 -2.70 -5.28
N PRO A 45 -1.52 -2.07 -6.43
CA PRO A 45 -0.45 -1.70 -7.34
C PRO A 45 0.63 -0.87 -6.65
N MET A 46 1.88 -1.06 -7.02
CA MET A 46 2.96 -0.15 -6.62
C MET A 46 2.64 1.27 -7.09
N GLY A 47 2.96 2.26 -6.25
CA GLY A 47 2.62 3.67 -6.51
C GLY A 47 1.24 4.11 -6.01
N THR A 48 0.38 3.19 -5.52
CA THR A 48 -0.85 3.57 -4.81
C THR A 48 -0.52 4.47 -3.62
N SER A 49 -1.20 5.61 -3.51
CA SER A 49 -0.93 6.60 -2.46
C SER A 49 -1.40 6.12 -1.08
N LEU A 50 -0.71 6.56 -0.02
CA LEU A 50 -1.13 6.29 1.36
C LEU A 50 -2.51 6.88 1.67
N ARG A 51 -2.85 8.02 1.07
CA ARG A 51 -4.18 8.63 1.20
C ARG A 51 -5.26 7.67 0.68
N GLU A 52 -5.03 7.05 -0.47
CA GLU A 52 -5.94 6.07 -1.03
C GLU A 52 -6.05 4.83 -0.15
N ILE A 53 -4.92 4.30 0.33
CA ILE A 53 -4.90 3.15 1.23
C ILE A 53 -5.69 3.44 2.51
N VAL A 54 -5.43 4.57 3.18
CA VAL A 54 -6.04 4.90 4.47
C VAL A 54 -7.52 5.26 4.31
N PHE A 55 -7.85 6.18 3.40
CA PHE A 55 -9.20 6.77 3.35
C PHE A 55 -10.15 6.02 2.42
N ARG A 56 -9.67 5.48 1.29
CA ARG A 56 -10.53 4.75 0.35
C ARG A 56 -10.64 3.28 0.73
N ILE A 57 -9.52 2.60 0.95
CA ILE A 57 -9.52 1.16 1.25
C ILE A 57 -9.80 0.94 2.75
N GLY A 58 -9.12 1.68 3.63
CA GLY A 58 -9.30 1.60 5.07
C GLY A 58 -10.58 2.25 5.61
N GLY A 59 -11.34 2.96 4.78
CA GLY A 59 -12.55 3.69 5.18
C GLY A 59 -12.29 4.93 6.04
N GLY A 60 -11.03 5.36 6.16
CA GLY A 60 -10.61 6.45 7.03
C GLY A 60 -10.43 6.04 8.48
N VAL A 61 -10.18 7.03 9.34
CA VAL A 61 -9.96 6.84 10.78
C VAL A 61 -11.28 6.48 11.46
N LYS A 62 -11.25 5.57 12.45
CA LYS A 62 -12.48 5.17 13.18
C LYS A 62 -13.07 6.36 13.92
N ASP A 63 -12.23 7.00 14.75
CA ASP A 63 -12.60 8.11 15.62
C ASP A 63 -11.54 9.21 15.55
N GLY A 64 -12.01 10.46 15.49
CA GLY A 64 -11.15 11.64 15.44
C GLY A 64 -10.51 11.90 14.08
N GLU A 65 -9.42 12.65 14.08
CA GLU A 65 -8.71 13.10 12.88
C GLU A 65 -7.49 12.24 12.58
N PHE A 66 -7.18 12.08 11.30
CA PHE A 66 -5.91 11.50 10.88
C PHE A 66 -4.74 12.38 11.33
N LYS A 67 -3.81 11.80 12.11
CA LYS A 67 -2.61 12.49 12.58
C LYS A 67 -1.37 12.01 11.83
N ALA A 68 -1.16 10.71 11.78
CA ALA A 68 -0.03 10.12 11.08
C ALA A 68 -0.27 8.67 10.68
N VAL A 69 0.58 8.17 9.80
CA VAL A 69 0.69 6.74 9.45
C VAL A 69 2.13 6.27 9.58
N GLN A 70 2.32 5.15 10.26
CA GLN A 70 3.61 4.46 10.32
C GLN A 70 3.72 3.49 9.15
N ILE A 71 4.77 3.63 8.34
CA ILE A 71 5.03 2.73 7.20
C ILE A 71 6.32 1.96 7.41
N GLY A 72 6.46 0.79 6.79
CA GLY A 72 7.67 -0.03 6.90
C GLY A 72 7.84 -0.76 8.23
N GLY A 73 6.81 -0.77 9.09
CA GLY A 73 6.90 -1.33 10.44
C GLY A 73 7.66 -0.40 11.39
N PRO A 74 8.16 -0.91 12.53
CA PRO A 74 8.87 -0.11 13.53
C PRO A 74 10.13 0.60 13.01
N SER A 75 10.72 0.10 11.92
CA SER A 75 11.95 0.63 11.33
C SER A 75 11.73 1.70 10.26
N GLY A 76 10.49 1.99 9.87
CA GLY A 76 10.20 2.98 8.84
C GLY A 76 9.78 4.34 9.40
N GLY A 77 9.32 5.20 8.50
CA GLY A 77 8.93 6.58 8.83
C GLY A 77 7.50 6.69 9.35
N CYS A 78 7.29 7.68 10.22
CA CYS A 78 5.98 8.17 10.61
C CYS A 78 5.65 9.41 9.75
N LEU A 79 4.61 9.30 8.92
CA LEU A 79 4.24 10.35 7.97
C LEU A 79 2.97 11.05 8.43
N CYS A 80 3.02 12.37 8.55
CA CYS A 80 1.87 13.23 8.85
C CYS A 80 1.32 13.86 7.57
N VAL A 81 0.12 14.44 7.64
CA VAL A 81 -0.35 15.34 6.58
C VAL A 81 0.52 16.61 6.59
N ASN A 82 1.18 16.91 5.47
CA ASN A 82 1.86 18.20 5.30
C ASN A 82 0.81 19.31 5.28
N ALA A 83 1.05 20.39 6.03
CA ALA A 83 0.21 21.59 6.06
C ALA A 83 0.47 22.53 4.87
N GLY A 84 0.87 21.97 3.72
CA GLY A 84 1.14 22.73 2.50
C GLY A 84 -0.12 23.30 1.89
#